data_AF-A0A385BP91-F1
#
_entry.id   AF-A0A385BP91-F1
#
_cell.length_a   1.000
_cell.length_b   1.000
_cell.length_c   1.000
_cell.angle_alpha   90.00
_cell.angle_beta   90.00
_cell.angle_gamma   90.00
#
_symmetry.space_group_name_H-M   'P 1'
#
loop_
_entity.id
_entity.type
_entity.pdbx_description
1 polymer ?
#
loop_
_entity_poly.entity_id
_entity_poly.type
_entity_poly.pdbx_seq_one_letter_code
_entity_poly.pdbx_strand_id
1 'polypeptide(L)'
;MTSIDYLIKKLKELHANCEFLDIKYEYKKYLNTHIIDVRPKEFFETDTFYVASQLSLEDEFEELFPTEEIIFISDNELIEIEKPILILKAIDIREFEVAFNTPFLDEIFFEDMNTTQIVGAKCYSFESLDFIDIEEIENEIEIKIPPPKPWWSKKNKKSSKHKLELFFV
;
A
#
# COMPACT_ATOMS: atom_id res chain seq x y z
N MET A 1 18.59 -11.59 -9.31
CA MET A 1 17.12 -11.41 -9.36
C MET A 1 16.85 -10.29 -10.33
N THR A 2 15.84 -10.39 -11.20
CA THR A 2 15.49 -9.29 -12.12
C THR A 2 14.62 -8.25 -11.39
N SER A 3 14.53 -7.03 -11.91
CA SER A 3 13.64 -5.97 -11.42
C SER A 3 12.17 -6.43 -11.44
N ILE A 4 11.79 -7.17 -12.49
CA ILE A 4 10.47 -7.78 -12.65
C ILE A 4 10.18 -8.79 -11.52
N ASP A 5 11.10 -9.74 -11.26
CA ASP A 5 10.91 -10.73 -10.20
C ASP A 5 10.83 -10.06 -8.81
N TYR A 6 11.65 -9.02 -8.60
CA TYR A 6 11.64 -8.22 -7.38
C TYR A 6 10.29 -7.55 -7.17
N LEU A 7 9.78 -6.85 -8.19
CA LEU A 7 8.50 -6.14 -8.11
C LEU A 7 7.33 -7.10 -7.94
N ILE A 8 7.30 -8.22 -8.67
CA ILE A 8 6.25 -9.23 -8.50
C ILE A 8 6.21 -9.73 -7.05
N LYS A 9 7.37 -9.96 -6.43
CA LYS A 9 7.44 -10.38 -5.02
C LYS A 9 6.92 -9.27 -4.09
N LYS A 10 7.45 -8.06 -4.21
CA LYS A 10 7.11 -6.93 -3.33
C LYS A 10 5.64 -6.50 -3.45
N LEU A 11 5.07 -6.51 -4.65
CA LEU A 11 3.66 -6.17 -4.87
C LEU A 11 2.72 -7.23 -4.29
N LYS A 12 3.10 -8.51 -4.29
CA LYS A 12 2.35 -9.55 -3.58
C LYS A 12 2.39 -9.37 -2.07
N GLU A 13 3.55 -9.00 -1.53
CA GLU A 13 3.69 -8.67 -0.10
C GLU A 13 2.85 -7.45 0.28
N LEU A 14 2.87 -6.40 -0.56
CA LEU A 14 2.05 -5.21 -0.37
C LEU A 14 0.55 -5.54 -0.38
N HIS A 15 0.08 -6.29 -1.39
CA HIS A 15 -1.31 -6.69 -1.49
C HIS A 15 -1.78 -7.59 -0.33
N ALA A 16 -0.91 -8.46 0.20
CA ALA A 16 -1.25 -9.28 1.35
C ALA A 16 -1.50 -8.46 2.63
N ASN A 17 -0.92 -7.26 2.72
CA ASN A 17 -1.17 -6.34 3.83
C ASN A 17 -2.31 -5.34 3.52
N CYS A 18 -2.65 -5.16 2.25
CA CYS A 18 -3.69 -4.27 1.76
C CYS A 18 -4.66 -5.02 0.83
N GLU A 19 -5.35 -6.03 1.36
CA GLU A 19 -6.20 -6.96 0.59
C GLU A 19 -7.44 -6.29 -0.06
N PHE A 20 -7.70 -5.03 0.26
CA PHE A 20 -8.75 -4.20 -0.31
C PHE A 20 -8.34 -3.48 -1.60
N LEU A 21 -7.10 -3.65 -2.07
CA LEU A 21 -6.55 -2.99 -3.25
C LEU A 21 -6.48 -3.92 -4.47
N ASP A 22 -6.92 -3.44 -5.61
CA ASP A 22 -6.56 -3.95 -6.92
C ASP A 22 -5.17 -3.41 -7.30
N ILE A 23 -4.25 -4.31 -7.67
CA ILE A 23 -2.91 -3.95 -8.16
C ILE A 23 -2.70 -4.58 -9.53
N LYS A 24 -2.39 -3.75 -10.53
CA LYS A 24 -1.93 -4.19 -11.84
C LYS A 24 -0.52 -3.69 -12.09
N TYR A 25 0.29 -4.49 -12.75
CA TYR A 25 1.69 -4.12 -13.02
C TYR A 25 2.10 -4.50 -14.44
N GLU A 26 2.76 -3.57 -15.12
CA GLU A 26 3.35 -3.73 -16.44
C GLU A 26 4.78 -3.15 -16.47
N TYR A 27 5.66 -3.76 -17.27
CA TYR A 27 6.96 -3.19 -17.59
C TYR A 27 7.02 -2.78 -19.06
N LYS A 28 7.15 -1.46 -19.30
CA LYS A 28 7.26 -0.87 -20.62
C LYS A 28 8.73 -0.82 -21.05
N LYS A 29 9.19 -1.91 -21.65
CA LYS A 29 10.60 -2.11 -22.07
C LYS A 29 11.20 -0.96 -22.91
N TYR A 30 10.39 -0.28 -23.73
CA TYR A 30 10.86 0.81 -24.58
C TYR A 30 11.13 2.12 -23.81
N LEU A 31 10.48 2.31 -22.64
CA LEU A 31 10.75 3.42 -21.71
C LEU A 31 11.70 3.01 -20.59
N ASN A 32 11.92 1.70 -20.42
CA ASN A 32 12.59 1.14 -19.26
C ASN A 32 11.88 1.50 -17.93
N THR A 33 10.56 1.55 -17.96
CA THR A 33 9.71 2.01 -16.86
C THR A 33 8.74 0.91 -16.41
N HIS A 34 8.64 0.73 -15.10
CA HIS A 34 7.66 -0.08 -14.41
C HIS A 34 6.45 0.75 -14.03
N ILE A 35 5.27 0.32 -14.45
CA ILE A 35 4.01 1.01 -14.18
C ILE A 35 3.16 0.11 -13.29
N ILE A 36 2.75 0.66 -12.16
CA ILE A 36 1.95 -0.01 -11.14
C ILE A 36 0.66 0.79 -10.98
N ASP A 37 -0.46 0.23 -11.42
CA ASP A 37 -1.79 0.82 -11.28
C ASP A 37 -2.44 0.25 -10.02
N VAL A 38 -2.75 1.14 -9.07
CA VAL A 38 -3.34 0.79 -7.77
C VAL A 38 -4.71 1.45 -7.64
N ARG A 39 -5.72 0.64 -7.35
CA ARG A 39 -7.13 1.07 -7.22
C ARG A 39 -7.81 0.34 -6.07
N PRO A 40 -8.91 0.88 -5.51
CA PRO A 40 -9.44 2.22 -5.71
C PRO A 40 -8.65 3.26 -4.91
N LYS A 41 -8.49 4.46 -5.44
CA LYS A 41 -7.68 5.54 -4.85
C LYS A 41 -8.15 5.93 -3.45
N GLU A 42 -9.45 5.92 -3.25
CA GLU A 42 -10.12 6.34 -2.01
C GLU A 42 -9.69 5.50 -0.80
N PHE A 43 -9.25 4.26 -1.03
CA PHE A 43 -8.86 3.36 0.05
C PHE A 43 -7.44 3.55 0.56
N PHE A 44 -6.57 4.21 -0.22
CA PHE A 44 -5.15 4.34 0.16
C PHE A 44 -4.62 5.77 0.21
N GLU A 45 -5.37 6.78 -0.26
CA GLU A 45 -4.95 8.18 -0.13
C GLU A 45 -4.65 8.60 1.32
N THR A 46 -5.40 8.07 2.28
CA THR A 46 -5.23 8.36 3.71
C THR A 46 -4.59 7.21 4.48
N ASP A 47 -4.29 6.09 3.82
CA ASP A 47 -3.67 4.94 4.47
C ASP A 47 -2.17 5.17 4.62
N THR A 48 -1.76 5.55 5.83
CA THR A 48 -0.36 5.81 6.16
C THR A 48 0.53 4.58 6.01
N PHE A 49 -0.02 3.37 6.18
CA PHE A 49 0.71 2.13 6.00
C PHE A 49 1.02 1.89 4.52
N TYR A 50 0.02 2.05 3.65
CA TYR A 50 0.22 1.94 2.21
C TYR A 50 1.24 2.99 1.72
N VAL A 51 1.05 4.26 2.10
CA VAL A 51 1.94 5.36 1.66
C VAL A 51 3.38 5.11 2.10
N ALA A 52 3.61 4.69 3.34
CA ALA A 52 4.94 4.36 3.83
C ALA A 52 5.54 3.15 3.10
N SER A 53 4.73 2.13 2.82
CA SER A 53 5.15 0.93 2.11
C SER A 53 5.51 1.22 0.64
N GLN A 54 4.73 2.06 -0.03
CA GLN A 54 5.01 2.53 -1.39
C GLN A 54 6.35 3.29 -1.42
N LEU A 55 6.53 4.27 -0.53
CA LEU A 55 7.76 5.06 -0.47
C LEU A 55 9.00 4.17 -0.22
N SER A 56 8.89 3.24 0.73
CA SER A 56 9.97 2.29 1.02
C SER A 56 10.29 1.38 -0.18
N LEU A 57 9.27 0.99 -0.95
CA LEU A 57 9.46 0.16 -2.14
C LEU A 57 10.13 0.96 -3.25
N GLU A 58 9.71 2.21 -3.49
CA GLU A 58 10.33 3.11 -4.46
C GLU A 58 11.82 3.36 -4.12
N ASP A 59 12.12 3.70 -2.87
CA ASP A 59 13.50 3.93 -2.40
C ASP A 59 14.37 2.67 -2.59
N GLU A 60 13.89 1.50 -2.14
CA GLU A 60 14.61 0.23 -2.34
C GLU A 60 14.81 -0.11 -3.83
N PHE A 61 13.80 0.18 -4.65
CA PHE A 61 13.85 -0.10 -6.09
C PHE A 61 14.89 0.77 -6.79
N GLU A 62 14.92 2.07 -6.51
CA GLU A 62 15.91 3.00 -7.09
C GLU A 62 17.35 2.63 -6.69
N GLU A 63 17.56 2.14 -5.47
CA GLU A 63 18.87 1.67 -5.02
C GLU A 63 19.33 0.40 -5.75
N LEU A 64 18.42 -0.55 -5.96
CA LEU A 64 18.72 -1.86 -6.57
C LEU A 64 18.79 -1.80 -8.10
N PHE A 65 17.97 -0.96 -8.73
CA PHE A 65 17.80 -0.90 -10.18
C PHE A 65 17.91 0.54 -10.72
N PRO A 66 19.05 1.24 -10.53
CA PRO A 66 19.20 2.68 -10.78
C PRO A 66 19.09 3.09 -12.26
N THR A 67 19.00 2.13 -13.18
CA THR A 67 18.81 2.38 -14.61
C THR A 67 17.36 2.29 -15.06
N GLU A 68 16.48 1.76 -14.22
CA GLU A 68 15.06 1.52 -14.50
C GLU A 68 14.21 2.51 -13.69
N GLU A 69 13.05 2.88 -14.20
CA GLU A 69 12.11 3.78 -13.51
C GLU A 69 10.93 3.01 -12.94
N ILE A 70 10.37 3.48 -11.83
CA ILE A 70 9.15 2.95 -11.22
C ILE A 70 8.13 4.09 -11.06
N ILE A 71 6.87 3.82 -11.42
CA ILE A 71 5.78 4.80 -11.35
C ILE A 71 4.54 4.10 -10.82
N PHE A 72 4.00 4.63 -9.73
CA PHE A 72 2.67 4.30 -9.25
C PHE A 72 1.65 5.28 -9.83
N ILE A 73 0.56 4.73 -10.36
CA ILE A 73 -0.56 5.50 -10.89
C ILE A 73 -1.86 5.07 -10.22
N SER A 74 -2.78 6.01 -10.12
CA SER A 74 -4.14 5.77 -9.66
C SER A 74 -5.08 6.73 -10.39
N ASP A 75 -6.22 6.20 -10.82
CA ASP A 75 -7.26 6.94 -11.57
C ASP A 75 -6.73 7.82 -12.71
N ASN A 76 -5.70 7.34 -13.43
CA ASN A 76 -5.09 8.09 -14.53
C ASN A 76 -5.58 7.57 -15.89
N GLU A 77 -6.29 8.42 -16.64
CA GLU A 77 -6.79 8.10 -17.99
C GLU A 77 -5.68 8.17 -19.07
N LEU A 78 -4.54 8.82 -18.78
CA LEU A 78 -3.48 9.03 -19.77
C LEU A 78 -2.49 7.87 -19.85
N ILE A 79 -2.34 7.13 -18.76
CA ILE A 79 -1.36 6.05 -18.65
C ILE A 79 -2.15 4.78 -18.34
N GLU A 80 -2.36 3.95 -19.36
CA GLU A 80 -3.02 2.66 -19.20
C GLU A 80 -2.01 1.51 -19.20
N ILE A 81 -2.38 0.47 -18.45
CA ILE A 81 -1.75 -0.84 -18.50
C ILE A 81 -2.40 -1.64 -19.63
N GLU A 82 -1.62 -1.92 -20.67
CA GLU A 82 -2.04 -2.66 -21.86
C GLU A 82 -1.79 -4.15 -21.70
N LYS A 83 -0.64 -4.51 -21.13
CA LYS A 83 -0.16 -5.90 -21.02
C LYS A 83 0.34 -6.19 -19.61
N PRO A 84 -0.58 -6.42 -18.66
CA PRO A 84 -0.21 -6.67 -17.28
C PRO A 84 0.61 -7.96 -17.16
N ILE A 85 1.75 -7.86 -16.47
CA ILE A 85 2.57 -8.98 -16.02
C ILE A 85 1.97 -9.59 -14.75
N LEU A 86 1.36 -8.76 -13.91
CA LEU A 86 0.72 -9.15 -12.66
C LEU A 86 -0.62 -8.45 -12.51
N ILE A 87 -1.61 -9.19 -12.03
CA ILE A 87 -2.94 -8.69 -11.64
C ILE A 87 -3.26 -9.31 -10.28
N LEU A 88 -3.49 -8.45 -9.29
CA LEU A 88 -3.98 -8.80 -7.96
C LEU A 88 -5.30 -8.06 -7.77
N LYS A 89 -6.29 -8.76 -7.23
CA LYS A 89 -7.64 -8.21 -7.04
C LYS A 89 -7.97 -8.14 -5.57
N ALA A 90 -8.65 -7.06 -5.19
CA ALA A 90 -9.24 -6.90 -3.89
C ALA A 90 -10.17 -8.08 -3.54
N ILE A 91 -10.21 -8.46 -2.27
CA ILE A 91 -11.13 -9.48 -1.77
C ILE A 91 -12.54 -8.89 -1.73
N ASP A 92 -13.46 -9.42 -2.56
CA ASP A 92 -14.87 -9.06 -2.47
C ASP A 92 -15.50 -9.80 -1.27
N ILE A 93 -15.65 -9.07 -0.17
CA ILE A 93 -16.25 -9.58 1.06
C ILE A 93 -17.71 -10.02 0.84
N ARG A 94 -18.35 -9.61 -0.27
CA ARG A 94 -19.70 -10.05 -0.65
C ARG A 94 -19.78 -11.48 -1.18
N GLU A 95 -18.67 -12.11 -1.56
CA GLU A 95 -18.66 -13.52 -1.96
C GLU A 95 -18.61 -14.49 -0.77
N PHE A 96 -18.39 -13.99 0.44
CA PHE A 96 -18.60 -14.79 1.64
C PHE A 96 -20.09 -14.80 1.98
N GLU A 97 -20.84 -15.75 1.41
CA GLU A 97 -22.10 -16.18 2.00
C GLU A 97 -21.78 -16.77 3.39
N VAL A 98 -21.78 -15.90 4.40
CA VAL A 98 -21.81 -16.34 5.78
C VAL A 98 -23.18 -16.98 5.95
N ALA A 99 -23.21 -18.31 5.94
CA ALA A 99 -24.36 -19.08 6.36
C ALA A 99 -24.61 -18.77 7.84
N PHE A 100 -25.34 -17.69 8.11
CA PHE A 100 -25.93 -17.46 9.40
C PHE A 100 -26.98 -18.56 9.58
N ASN A 101 -26.56 -19.67 10.19
CA ASN A 101 -27.49 -20.55 10.88
C ASN A 101 -28.11 -19.68 11.97
N THR A 102 -29.23 -19.04 11.66
CA THR A 102 -30.08 -18.47 12.70
C THR A 102 -30.62 -19.67 13.47
N PRO A 103 -30.24 -19.87 14.74
CA PRO A 103 -30.95 -20.86 15.54
C PRO A 103 -32.42 -20.44 15.53
N PHE A 104 -33.28 -21.39 15.17
CA PHE A 104 -34.72 -21.19 15.21
C PHE A 104 -35.08 -20.73 16.62
N LEU A 105 -35.96 -19.72 16.74
CA LEU A 105 -36.36 -19.14 18.05
C LEU A 105 -36.92 -20.17 19.05
N ASP A 106 -37.25 -21.37 18.58
CA ASP A 106 -37.74 -22.47 19.39
C ASP A 106 -36.63 -23.18 20.21
N GLU A 107 -35.34 -22.91 19.95
CA GLU A 107 -34.21 -23.44 20.75
C GLU A 107 -33.72 -22.47 21.85
N ILE A 108 -34.31 -21.28 21.98
CA ILE A 108 -34.03 -20.32 23.08
C ILE A 108 -35.02 -20.50 24.23
N PHE A 109 -35.52 -21.72 24.44
CA PHE A 109 -36.23 -22.07 25.67
C PHE A 109 -35.21 -22.55 26.71
N PHE A 110 -34.95 -21.65 27.66
CA PHE A 110 -34.30 -21.85 28.96
C PHE A 110 -34.16 -23.32 29.39
N GLU A 111 -32.93 -23.84 29.31
CA GLU A 111 -32.49 -24.88 30.24
C GLU A 111 -31.23 -24.42 30.98
N ASP A 112 -31.29 -24.68 32.28
CA ASP A 112 -30.52 -24.11 33.37
C ASP A 112 -29.00 -24.14 33.23
N MET A 113 -28.36 -23.25 33.99
CA MET A 113 -26.96 -23.35 34.42
C MET A 113 -26.58 -24.82 34.67
N ASN A 114 -25.58 -25.34 33.96
CA ASN A 114 -24.45 -26.13 34.49
C ASN A 114 -23.54 -26.65 33.35
N THR A 115 -22.25 -26.27 33.39
CA THR A 115 -21.06 -27.03 32.93
C THR A 115 -21.10 -27.79 31.58
N THR A 116 -20.30 -27.40 30.59
CA THR A 116 -18.93 -27.92 30.29
C THR A 116 -18.54 -27.64 28.82
N GLN A 117 -17.38 -26.99 28.62
CA GLN A 117 -16.47 -26.97 27.45
C GLN A 117 -17.05 -26.91 26.02
N ILE A 118 -17.06 -25.69 25.47
CA ILE A 118 -16.96 -25.48 24.01
C ILE A 118 -15.48 -25.23 23.68
N VAL A 119 -14.89 -26.16 22.94
CA VAL A 119 -13.61 -25.97 22.26
C VAL A 119 -13.89 -25.33 20.92
N GLY A 120 -13.35 -24.13 20.70
CA GLY A 120 -13.11 -23.59 19.37
C GLY A 120 -14.18 -22.66 18.79
N ALA A 121 -14.06 -21.37 19.09
CA ALA A 121 -14.04 -20.25 18.14
C ALA A 121 -13.93 -18.96 18.95
N LYS A 122 -12.77 -18.29 18.94
CA LYS A 122 -12.67 -16.91 19.42
C LYS A 122 -13.24 -16.00 18.34
N CYS A 123 -14.54 -15.74 18.40
CA CYS A 123 -15.15 -14.59 17.75
C CYS A 123 -15.37 -13.53 18.83
N TYR A 124 -14.79 -12.36 18.64
CA TYR A 124 -15.02 -11.21 19.51
C TYR A 124 -16.36 -10.58 19.12
N SER A 125 -17.26 -10.49 20.11
CA SER A 125 -18.54 -9.78 19.99
C SER A 125 -18.30 -8.29 19.78
N PHE A 126 -19.08 -7.69 18.88
CA PHE A 126 -19.09 -6.26 18.55
C PHE A 126 -19.63 -5.36 19.69
N GLU A 127 -19.85 -5.89 20.88
CA GLU A 127 -20.26 -5.13 22.07
C GLU A 127 -19.12 -5.04 23.08
N SER A 128 -18.10 -4.26 22.74
CA SER A 128 -17.17 -3.64 23.70
C SER A 128 -16.37 -2.56 22.99
N LEU A 129 -17.07 -1.53 22.49
CA LEU A 129 -16.47 -0.22 22.34
C LEU A 129 -16.67 0.48 23.69
N ASP A 130 -15.67 0.40 24.55
CA ASP A 130 -15.53 1.37 25.62
C ASP A 130 -15.39 2.73 24.93
N PHE A 131 -16.40 3.58 25.12
CA PHE A 131 -16.29 5.00 24.77
C PHE A 131 -15.11 5.54 25.56
N ILE A 132 -13.99 5.77 24.89
CA ILE A 132 -12.88 6.51 25.46
C ILE A 132 -13.39 7.95 25.58
N ASP A 133 -13.60 8.40 26.82
CA ASP A 133 -13.72 9.80 27.14
C ASP A 133 -12.46 10.49 26.62
N ILE A 134 -12.60 11.29 25.55
CA ILE A 134 -11.54 12.14 25.05
C ILE A 134 -11.45 13.31 26.04
N GLU A 135 -10.73 13.11 27.14
CA GLU A 135 -10.16 14.21 27.88
C GLU A 135 -9.06 14.84 27.02
N GLU A 136 -9.22 16.13 26.82
CA GLU A 136 -8.42 17.07 26.06
C GLU A 136 -6.95 17.03 26.52
N ILE A 137 -6.10 16.32 25.78
CA ILE A 137 -4.65 16.38 25.94
C ILE A 137 -4.10 17.30 24.85
N GLU A 138 -4.08 18.60 25.14
CA GLU A 138 -3.26 19.58 24.41
C GLU A 138 -1.77 19.31 24.69
N ASN A 139 -1.20 18.32 24.00
CA ASN A 139 0.25 18.19 23.92
C ASN A 139 0.73 18.96 22.68
N GLU A 140 1.21 20.18 22.90
CA GLU A 140 1.99 20.93 21.92
C GLU A 140 3.25 20.13 21.56
N ILE A 141 3.19 19.39 20.45
CA ILE A 141 4.37 18.77 19.87
C ILE A 141 5.12 19.88 19.12
N GLU A 142 6.19 20.39 19.74
CA GLU A 142 7.11 21.34 19.12
C GLU A 142 7.92 20.60 18.02
N ILE A 143 7.34 20.50 16.82
CA ILE A 143 8.03 19.95 15.65
C ILE A 143 9.09 20.96 15.21
N LYS A 144 10.35 20.71 15.57
CA LYS A 144 11.50 21.48 15.08
C LYS A 144 11.71 21.16 13.60
N ILE A 145 11.07 21.94 12.73
CA ILE A 145 11.28 21.88 11.28
C ILE A 145 12.71 22.36 11.00
N PRO A 146 13.64 21.51 10.50
CA PRO A 146 14.95 21.97 10.09
C PRO A 146 14.81 22.92 8.90
N PRO A 147 15.63 23.99 8.81
CA PRO A 147 15.55 24.92 7.70
C PRO A 147 15.80 24.18 6.37
N PRO A 148 15.07 24.56 5.30
CA PRO A 148 15.24 23.93 3.99
C PRO A 148 16.70 24.06 3.54
N LYS A 149 17.30 22.95 3.15
CA LYS A 149 18.67 22.94 2.62
C LYS A 149 18.70 23.83 1.36
N PRO A 150 19.60 24.81 1.28
CA PRO A 150 19.64 25.69 0.13
C PRO A 150 20.04 24.90 -1.13
N TRP A 151 19.35 25.19 -2.24
CA TRP A 151 19.51 24.54 -3.54
C TRP A 151 20.95 24.59 -4.12
N TRP A 152 21.81 25.49 -3.62
CA TRP A 152 23.22 25.58 -4.00
C TRP A 152 24.19 24.68 -3.21
N SER A 153 23.70 23.90 -2.24
CA SER A 153 24.53 22.95 -1.47
C SER A 153 25.01 21.74 -2.30
N LYS A 154 24.56 21.60 -3.56
CA LYS A 154 25.11 20.65 -4.53
C LYS A 154 26.24 21.28 -5.37
N LYS A 155 27.42 21.40 -4.78
CA LYS A 155 28.72 21.61 -5.45
C LYS A 155 29.78 20.89 -4.58
N ASN A 156 30.62 19.95 -5.02
CA ASN A 156 31.14 19.57 -6.33
C ASN A 156 31.59 18.09 -6.26
N LYS A 157 31.13 17.22 -7.16
CA LYS A 157 31.97 16.08 -7.60
C LYS A 157 32.60 16.49 -8.93
N LYS A 158 33.92 16.64 -8.89
CA LYS A 158 34.78 16.95 -10.05
C LYS A 158 34.43 16.02 -11.21
N SER A 159 34.10 16.58 -12.37
CA SER A 159 34.25 15.88 -13.65
C SER A 159 35.07 16.75 -14.59
N SER A 160 36.08 16.11 -15.15
CA SER A 160 37.19 16.67 -15.90
C SER A 160 36.79 17.29 -17.23
N LYS A 161 37.48 18.40 -17.54
CA LYS A 161 37.77 18.97 -18.86
C LYS A 161 37.46 18.06 -20.07
N HIS A 162 36.60 18.54 -20.96
CA HIS A 162 36.75 18.61 -22.43
C HIS A 162 35.39 19.11 -22.99
N LYS A 163 35.20 20.42 -23.20
CA LYS A 163 35.34 21.09 -24.50
C LYS A 163 34.71 20.30 -25.66
N LEU A 164 33.44 20.55 -25.96
CA LEU A 164 32.95 20.60 -27.33
C LEU A 164 31.95 21.75 -27.48
N GLU A 165 32.17 22.48 -28.56
CA GLU A 165 31.69 23.81 -28.86
C GLU A 165 30.27 23.79 -29.42
N LEU A 166 29.57 24.90 -29.17
CA LEU A 166 28.38 25.37 -29.89
C LEU A 166 28.49 25.14 -31.39
N PHE A 167 27.40 24.71 -32.05
CA PHE A 167 26.88 25.36 -33.25
C PHE A 167 25.38 25.04 -33.41
N PHE A 168 24.58 26.10 -33.37
CA PHE A 168 23.25 26.15 -33.97
C PHE A 168 23.41 26.29 -35.48
N VAL A 169 22.77 25.42 -36.26
CA VAL A 169 22.10 25.70 -37.55
C VAL A 169 20.92 24.73 -37.67
#